data_AF-A0A9R0RAV2-F1
#
_entry.id   AF-A0A9R0RAV2-F1
#
_cell.length_a   1.000
_cell.length_b   1.000
_cell.length_c   1.000
_cell.angle_alpha   90.00
_cell.angle_beta   90.00
_cell.angle_gamma   90.00
#
_symmetry.space_group_name_H-M   'P 1'
#
loop_
_entity.id
_entity.type
_entity.pdbx_description
1 polymer ?
#
loop_
_entity_poly.entity_id
_entity_poly.type
_entity_poly.pdbx_seq_one_letter_code
_entity_poly.pdbx_strand_id
1 'polypeptide(L)'
;MQLMQVSGGCPKDSEGCDDCFEKASLPNISEEEKRKILHFVIIGGGPTGVEFGAELHVFLIEDMVKLYPAIGEFLKIRIIQQGEHILNM
;
A
#
# COMPACT_ATOMS: atom_id res chain seq x y z
N MET A 1 -5.08 -4.07 -20.11
CA MET A 1 -5.50 -4.25 -18.70
C MET A 1 -4.25 -4.68 -17.93
N GLN A 2 -3.37 -3.73 -17.60
CA GLN A 2 -2.09 -4.02 -16.94
C GLN A 2 -2.39 -4.35 -15.47
N LEU A 3 -1.95 -5.52 -15.01
CA LEU A 3 -2.09 -5.93 -13.62
C LEU A 3 -1.45 -4.88 -12.69
N MET A 4 -2.28 -4.26 -11.87
CA MET A 4 -1.85 -3.59 -10.65
C MET A 4 -1.28 -4.68 -9.73
N GLN A 5 0.03 -4.72 -9.59
CA GLN A 5 0.70 -5.64 -8.67
C GLN A 5 1.01 -4.86 -7.39
N VAL A 6 0.06 -4.83 -6.45
CA VAL A 6 0.35 -4.41 -5.08
C VAL A 6 1.17 -5.53 -4.47
N SER A 7 2.48 -5.29 -4.36
CA SER A 7 3.45 -6.32 -3.94
C SER A 7 3.30 -6.76 -2.47
N GLY A 8 2.47 -6.07 -1.70
CA GLY A 8 1.97 -6.52 -0.41
C GLY A 8 0.55 -7.05 -0.57
N GLY A 9 0.41 -8.35 -0.84
CA GLY A 9 -0.78 -9.16 -0.51
C GLY A 9 -2.19 -8.64 -0.85
N CYS A 10 -2.38 -7.70 -1.77
CA CYS A 10 -3.71 -7.14 -2.06
C CYS A 10 -4.21 -7.62 -3.44
N PRO A 11 -4.84 -8.81 -3.52
CA PRO A 11 -5.85 -9.05 -4.55
C PRO A 11 -7.04 -8.14 -4.26
N LYS A 12 -7.92 -7.94 -5.24
CA LYS A 12 -8.87 -6.81 -5.33
C LYS A 12 -10.00 -6.78 -4.29
N ASP A 13 -9.89 -7.54 -3.23
CA ASP A 13 -10.89 -7.77 -2.21
C ASP A 13 -10.35 -7.23 -0.88
N SER A 14 -11.13 -6.38 -0.19
CA SER A 14 -10.73 -5.67 1.03
C SER A 14 -10.20 -6.59 2.15
N GLU A 15 -10.52 -7.89 2.10
CA GLU A 15 -10.08 -8.92 3.06
C GLU A 15 -8.56 -9.16 3.05
N GLY A 16 -7.84 -8.91 1.94
CA GLY A 16 -6.39 -9.17 1.86
C GLY A 16 -5.53 -8.13 2.60
N CYS A 17 -6.07 -6.94 2.87
CA CYS A 17 -5.34 -5.88 3.54
C CYS A 17 -5.20 -6.17 5.04
N ASP A 18 -6.28 -6.62 5.68
CA ASP A 18 -6.33 -6.89 7.12
C ASP A 18 -5.28 -7.93 7.55
N ASP A 19 -5.16 -9.03 6.79
CA ASP A 19 -4.17 -10.10 7.02
C ASP A 19 -2.71 -9.59 7.05
N CYS A 20 -2.40 -8.58 6.23
CA CYS A 20 -1.05 -8.01 6.16
C CYS A 20 -0.75 -7.18 7.42
N PHE A 21 -1.73 -6.43 7.91
CA PHE A 21 -1.60 -5.66 9.15
C PHE A 21 -1.56 -6.56 10.38
N GLU A 22 -2.38 -7.62 10.42
CA GLU A 22 -2.32 -8.62 11.50
C GLU A 22 -0.95 -9.28 11.57
N LYS A 23 -0.39 -9.71 10.43
CA LYS A 23 0.97 -10.27 10.38
C LYS A 23 2.03 -9.27 10.82
N ALA A 24 1.96 -8.03 10.33
CA ALA A 24 2.93 -6.98 10.71
C ALA A 24 2.82 -6.55 12.18
N SER A 25 1.64 -6.72 12.79
CA SER A 25 1.39 -6.45 14.22
C SER A 25 2.03 -7.50 15.14
N LEU A 26 2.33 -8.70 14.64
CA LEU A 26 2.94 -9.75 15.44
C LEU A 26 4.29 -9.32 16.03
N PRO A 27 4.53 -9.60 17.33
CA PRO A 27 5.76 -9.18 18.02
C PRO A 27 7.01 -9.91 17.52
N ASN A 28 6.84 -11.01 16.77
CA ASN A 28 7.95 -11.81 16.22
C ASN A 28 8.44 -11.32 14.85
N ILE A 29 7.85 -10.26 14.31
CA ILE A 29 8.24 -9.70 13.01
C ILE A 29 9.21 -8.53 13.22
N SER A 30 10.35 -8.59 12.55
CA SER A 30 11.35 -7.53 12.56
C SER A 30 10.85 -6.27 11.86
N GLU A 31 11.37 -5.09 12.23
CA GLU A 31 10.97 -3.83 11.58
C GLU A 31 11.22 -3.84 10.06
N GLU A 32 12.27 -4.51 9.59
CA GLU A 32 12.54 -4.67 8.16
C GLU A 32 11.46 -5.48 7.45
N GLU A 33 10.96 -6.54 8.09
CA GLU A 33 9.87 -7.34 7.54
C GLU A 33 8.54 -6.59 7.59
N LYS A 34 8.25 -5.84 8.66
CA LYS A 34 7.08 -4.95 8.72
C LYS A 34 7.08 -3.96 7.56
N ARG A 35 8.24 -3.34 7.30
CA ARG A 35 8.44 -2.42 6.16
C ARG A 35 8.25 -3.11 4.81
N LYS A 36 8.52 -4.42 4.68
CA LYS A 36 8.27 -5.15 3.42
C LYS A 36 6.80 -5.49 3.26
N ILE A 37 6.14 -5.92 4.33
CA ILE A 37 4.72 -6.31 4.35
C ILE A 37 3.83 -5.08 4.08
N LEU A 38 4.14 -3.93 4.71
CA LEU A 38 3.38 -2.69 4.62
C LEU A 38 3.85 -1.76 3.48
N HIS A 39 4.50 -2.32 2.47
CA HIS A 39 4.99 -1.57 1.32
C HIS A 39 4.12 -1.80 0.09
N PHE A 40 3.32 -0.79 -0.20
CA PHE A 40 2.38 -0.78 -1.32
C PHE A 40 3.05 -0.17 -2.55
N VAL A 41 2.98 -0.88 -3.67
CA VAL A 41 3.51 -0.41 -4.96
C VAL A 41 2.38 -0.37 -5.97
N ILE A 42 2.18 0.79 -6.57
CA ILE A 42 1.18 1.03 -7.61
C ILE A 42 1.94 1.18 -8.93
N ILE A 43 1.60 0.38 -9.92
CA ILE A 43 2.21 0.45 -11.25
C ILE A 43 1.25 1.20 -12.17
N GLY A 44 1.70 2.34 -12.70
CA GLY A 44 0.92 3.30 -13.48
C GLY A 44 0.64 4.57 -12.66
N GLY A 45 1.30 5.67 -13.00
CA GLY A 45 1.05 7.04 -12.52
C GLY A 45 0.26 7.90 -13.53
N GLY A 46 -0.61 7.28 -14.33
CA GLY A 46 -1.69 8.00 -14.99
C GLY A 46 -2.73 8.51 -13.96
N PRO A 47 -3.71 9.34 -14.37
CA PRO A 47 -4.71 9.91 -13.46
C PRO A 47 -5.39 8.86 -12.58
N THR A 48 -5.75 7.71 -13.14
CA THR A 48 -6.36 6.58 -12.40
C THR A 48 -5.44 6.02 -11.31
N GLY A 49 -4.14 5.92 -11.56
CA GLY A 49 -3.20 5.41 -10.56
C GLY A 49 -2.92 6.38 -9.44
N VAL A 50 -2.97 7.68 -9.74
CA VAL A 50 -2.89 8.75 -8.74
C VAL A 50 -4.14 8.79 -7.87
N GLU A 51 -5.34 8.73 -8.48
CA GLU A 51 -6.62 8.66 -7.76
C GLU A 51 -6.68 7.45 -6.82
N PHE A 52 -6.29 6.27 -7.31
CA PHE A 52 -6.23 5.08 -6.48
C PHE A 52 -5.20 5.21 -5.34
N GLY A 53 -4.03 5.78 -5.62
CA GLY A 53 -3.02 6.02 -4.59
C GLY A 53 -3.51 6.97 -3.49
N ALA A 54 -4.32 7.96 -3.85
CA ALA A 54 -4.94 8.88 -2.90
C ALA A 54 -6.03 8.18 -2.07
N GLU A 55 -6.93 7.43 -2.71
CA GLU A 55 -7.98 6.67 -2.01
C GLU A 55 -7.38 5.65 -1.04
N LEU A 56 -6.37 4.89 -1.49
CA LEU A 56 -5.66 3.93 -0.65
C LEU A 56 -4.96 4.62 0.53
N HIS A 57 -4.35 5.78 0.30
CA HIS A 57 -3.70 6.52 1.38
C HIS A 57 -4.68 6.95 2.47
N VAL A 58 -5.86 7.44 2.06
CA VAL A 58 -6.92 7.82 3.01
C VAL A 58 -7.41 6.60 3.78
N PHE A 59 -7.74 5.49 3.10
CA PHE A 59 -8.17 4.25 3.75
C PHE A 59 -7.15 3.75 4.80
N LEU A 60 -5.86 3.71 4.44
CA LEU A 60 -4.83 3.23 5.34
C LEU A 60 -4.64 4.12 6.57
N ILE A 61 -4.77 5.44 6.44
CA ILE A 61 -4.67 6.35 7.58
C ILE A 61 -5.93 6.32 8.44
N GLU A 62 -7.11 6.32 7.82
CA GLU A 62 -8.37 6.43 8.53
C GLU A 62 -8.77 5.15 9.24
N ASP A 63 -8.46 3.97 8.68
CA ASP A 63 -8.80 2.69 9.28
C ASP A 63 -7.57 2.03 9.92
N MET A 64 -6.52 1.77 9.12
CA MET A 64 -5.42 0.91 9.58
C MET A 64 -4.52 1.59 10.63
N VAL A 65 -4.17 2.86 10.48
CA VAL A 65 -3.35 3.58 11.48
C VAL A 65 -4.10 3.78 12.80
N LYS A 66 -5.43 3.90 12.77
CA LYS A 66 -6.24 3.96 14.00
C LYS A 66 -6.26 2.62 14.74
N LEU A 67 -6.33 1.50 14.00
CA LEU A 67 -6.32 0.15 14.58
C LEU A 67 -4.93 -0.28 15.04
N TYR A 68 -3.89 0.04 14.28
CA TYR A 68 -2.51 -0.37 14.55
C TYR A 68 -1.52 0.81 14.50
N PRO A 69 -1.57 1.74 15.47
CA PRO A 69 -0.73 2.93 15.47
C PRO A 69 0.78 2.62 15.51
N ALA A 70 1.16 1.51 16.14
CA ALA A 70 2.55 1.09 16.28
C ALA A 70 3.23 0.66 14.96
N ILE A 71 2.46 0.33 13.93
CA ILE A 71 3.00 -0.07 12.63
C ILE A 71 2.74 0.95 11.51
N GLY A 72 1.99 2.02 11.81
CA GLY A 72 1.69 3.10 10.87
C GLY A 72 2.95 3.79 10.35
N GLU A 73 4.02 3.88 11.15
CA GLU A 73 5.30 4.47 10.74
C GLU A 73 6.06 3.65 9.69
N PHE A 74 5.74 2.36 9.55
CA PHE A 74 6.37 1.49 8.54
C PHE A 74 5.62 1.48 7.21
N LEU A 75 4.44 2.10 7.16
CA LEU A 75 3.57 2.11 6.00
C LEU A 75 4.17 2.99 4.89
N LYS A 76 4.31 2.42 3.69
CA LYS A 76 4.90 3.14 2.57
C LYS A 76 4.22 2.82 1.27
N ILE A 77 3.74 3.85 0.58
CA ILE A 77 3.11 3.76 -0.74
C ILE A 77 4.08 4.33 -1.78
N ARG A 78 4.32 3.61 -2.87
CA ARG A 78 5.11 4.07 -4.02
C ARG A 78 4.32 3.88 -5.31
N ILE A 79 4.25 4.94 -6.11
CA ILE A 79 3.69 4.90 -7.46
C ILE A 79 4.86 4.86 -8.44
N ILE A 80 4.87 3.86 -9.33
CA ILE A 80 5.88 3.65 -10.36
C ILE A 80 5.20 3.84 -11.72
N GLN A 81 5.67 4.79 -12.52
CA GLN A 81 5.19 5.03 -13.88
C GLN A 81 6.29 4.73 -14.89
N GLN A 82 5.91 4.23 -16.07
CA GLN A 82 6.79 4.16 -17.22
C GLN A 82 6.74 5.51 -17.96
N GLY A 83 7.70 6.40 -17.71
CA GLY A 83 7.79 7.74 -18.32
C GLY A 83 8.47 8.75 -17.38
N GLU A 84 8.93 9.89 -17.91
CA GLU A 84 9.61 10.93 -17.11
C GLU A 84 8.64 11.82 -16.30
N HIS A 85 7.35 11.87 -16.70
CA HIS A 85 6.34 12.72 -16.07
C HIS A 85 5.10 11.92 -15.62
N ILE A 86 4.66 12.18 -14.39
CA ILE A 86 3.36 11.73 -13.84
C ILE A 86 2.27 12.65 -14.42
N LEU A 87 1.08 12.11 -14.73
CA LEU A 87 -0.02 12.85 -15.38
C LEU A 87 0.27 13.33 -16.82
N ASN A 88 1.05 12.58 -17.61
CA ASN A 88 1.17 12.92 -19.03
C ASN A 88 -0.12 12.54 -19.78
N MET A 89 -0.80 13.54 -20.33
CA MET A 89 -1.95 13.40 -21.23
C MET A 89 -1.49 13.00 -22.64
#